data_AF-A0A8J6MYB9-F1
#
_entry.id   AF-A0A8J6MYB9-F1
#
_cell.length_a   1.000
_cell.length_b   1.000
_cell.length_c   1.000
_cell.angle_alpha   90.00
_cell.angle_beta   90.00
_cell.angle_gamma   90.00
#
_symmetry.space_group_name_H-M   'P 1'
#
loop_
_entity.id
_entity.type
_entity.pdbx_description
1 polymer ?
#
loop_
_entity_poly.entity_id
_entity_poly.type
_entity_poly.pdbx_seq_one_letter_code
_entity_poly.pdbx_strand_id
1 'polypeptide(L)'
;MRAVVYTKYGSPDVLQLKEVEKPVPRDNEILVRVYATTVTAGDWRMRKADPFLARLYNGYGASGSVGTYAVQLAKYYGANVTGVCSTTNLEMVRAIGADKVIDYTKQDFRASGESYDLIFDAVGKKISKITKSTCKKSLRSNGKYVSVDMSQKPCTQDLIFLKDLTEASKIKPVIDRRYSFEQIPEAHSYVEQKHKKGNVVITVRK
;
A
#
# COMPACT_ATOMS: atom_id res chain seq x y z
N MET A 1 -13.99 -18.08 -19.20
CA MET A 1 -13.85 -16.76 -18.57
C MET A 1 -12.39 -16.37 -18.68
N ARG A 2 -12.12 -15.08 -18.92
CA ARG A 2 -10.75 -14.60 -19.08
C ARG A 2 -10.05 -14.56 -17.72
N ALA A 3 -8.84 -15.09 -17.66
CA ALA A 3 -7.96 -15.05 -16.49
C ALA A 3 -6.51 -14.79 -16.92
N VAL A 4 -5.72 -14.19 -16.05
CA VAL A 4 -4.26 -14.15 -16.20
C VAL A 4 -3.68 -15.23 -15.29
N VAL A 5 -2.89 -16.13 -15.88
CA VAL A 5 -2.31 -17.29 -15.20
C VAL A 5 -0.81 -17.35 -15.40
N TYR A 6 -0.09 -17.95 -14.46
CA TYR A 6 1.30 -18.33 -14.62
C TYR A 6 1.55 -19.66 -13.91
N THR A 7 2.38 -20.52 -14.50
CA THR A 7 2.69 -21.87 -13.94
C THR A 7 4.15 -22.02 -13.52
N LYS A 8 4.95 -20.95 -13.70
CA LYS A 8 6.36 -20.88 -13.33
C LYS A 8 6.65 -19.51 -12.72
N TYR A 9 7.58 -19.47 -11.78
CA TYR A 9 8.10 -18.19 -11.28
C TYR A 9 8.97 -17.53 -12.36
N GLY A 10 9.00 -16.20 -12.38
CA GLY A 10 9.83 -15.46 -13.34
C GLY A 10 9.51 -13.98 -13.41
N SER A 11 9.89 -13.32 -14.51
CA SER A 11 9.56 -11.92 -14.86
C SER A 11 8.06 -11.76 -15.17
N PRO A 12 7.54 -10.53 -15.38
CA PRO A 12 6.15 -10.34 -15.80
C PRO A 12 5.75 -11.14 -17.07
N ASP A 13 6.72 -11.52 -17.90
CA ASP A 13 6.50 -12.29 -19.14
C ASP A 13 5.95 -13.71 -18.91
N VAL A 14 6.02 -14.23 -17.68
CA VAL A 14 5.41 -15.52 -17.34
C VAL A 14 3.87 -15.46 -17.24
N LEU A 15 3.30 -14.25 -17.20
CA LEU A 15 1.86 -14.04 -17.12
C LEU A 15 1.22 -14.25 -18.49
N GLN A 16 0.23 -15.12 -18.54
CA GLN A 16 -0.47 -15.53 -19.75
C GLN A 16 -1.95 -15.25 -19.63
N LEU A 17 -2.51 -14.52 -20.60
CA LEU A 17 -3.95 -14.39 -20.76
C LEU A 17 -4.52 -15.71 -21.28
N LYS A 18 -5.47 -16.31 -20.57
CA LYS A 18 -6.16 -17.54 -20.97
C LYS A 18 -7.66 -17.45 -20.76
N GLU A 19 -8.39 -18.21 -21.58
CA GLU A 19 -9.76 -18.62 -21.24
C GLU A 19 -9.68 -19.83 -20.32
N VAL A 20 -10.39 -19.76 -19.19
CA VAL A 20 -10.51 -20.83 -18.21
C VAL A 20 -11.97 -21.13 -17.92
N GLU A 21 -12.28 -22.30 -17.38
CA GLU A 21 -13.64 -22.62 -16.98
C GLU A 21 -14.17 -21.65 -15.91
N LYS A 22 -15.44 -21.28 -16.00
CA LYS A 22 -16.09 -20.42 -15.01
C LYS A 22 -16.37 -21.27 -13.76
N PRO A 23 -15.89 -20.87 -12.57
CA PRO A 23 -16.11 -21.65 -11.36
C PRO A 23 -17.60 -21.68 -10.98
N VAL A 24 -18.05 -22.80 -10.43
CA VAL A 24 -19.38 -22.99 -9.85
C VAL A 24 -19.25 -22.92 -8.32
N PRO A 25 -19.90 -21.95 -7.66
CA PRO A 25 -19.80 -21.81 -6.21
C PRO A 25 -20.50 -22.97 -5.49
N ARG A 26 -19.96 -23.40 -4.35
CA ARG A 26 -20.63 -24.28 -3.39
C ARG A 26 -21.70 -23.51 -2.58
N ASP A 27 -22.50 -24.23 -1.80
CA ASP A 27 -23.61 -23.67 -1.01
C ASP A 27 -23.21 -22.51 -0.07
N ASN A 28 -21.95 -22.47 0.38
CA ASN A 28 -21.40 -21.45 1.27
C ASN A 28 -20.45 -20.46 0.56
N GLU A 29 -20.46 -20.44 -0.77
CA GLU A 29 -19.62 -19.57 -1.59
C GLU A 29 -20.47 -18.65 -2.46
N ILE A 30 -19.89 -17.52 -2.85
CA ILE A 30 -20.51 -16.62 -3.80
C ILE A 30 -19.59 -16.45 -5.01
N LEU A 31 -20.19 -16.39 -6.19
CA LEU A 31 -19.45 -16.08 -7.40
C LEU A 31 -19.46 -14.57 -7.65
N VAL A 32 -18.29 -13.94 -7.45
CA VAL A 32 -18.14 -12.50 -7.64
C VAL A 32 -17.71 -12.20 -9.08
N ARG A 33 -18.46 -11.33 -9.75
CA ARG A 33 -18.03 -10.75 -11.02
C ARG A 33 -17.05 -9.61 -10.76
N VAL A 34 -15.80 -9.77 -11.17
CA VAL A 34 -14.75 -8.76 -10.98
C VAL A 34 -14.85 -7.67 -12.04
N TYR A 35 -15.10 -6.43 -11.62
CA TYR A 35 -15.08 -5.22 -12.48
C TYR A 35 -13.71 -4.55 -12.49
N ALA A 36 -13.07 -4.51 -11.33
CA ALA A 36 -11.71 -4.00 -11.15
C ALA A 36 -10.98 -4.82 -10.08
N THR A 37 -9.66 -4.86 -10.20
CA THR A 37 -8.76 -5.43 -9.18
C THR A 37 -7.52 -4.55 -9.06
N THR A 38 -6.55 -4.93 -8.23
CA THR A 38 -5.31 -4.17 -8.02
C THR A 38 -4.09 -5.04 -8.22
N VAL A 39 -2.97 -4.43 -8.61
CA VAL A 39 -1.64 -5.06 -8.52
C VAL A 39 -0.87 -4.41 -7.37
N THR A 40 -0.34 -5.25 -6.51
CA THR A 40 0.39 -4.90 -5.29
C THR A 40 1.77 -5.56 -5.29
N ALA A 41 2.62 -5.23 -4.31
CA ALA A 41 3.87 -5.96 -4.15
C ALA A 41 3.71 -7.38 -3.62
N GLY A 42 2.53 -7.76 -3.12
CA GLY A 42 2.24 -9.17 -2.89
C GLY A 42 2.28 -9.95 -4.21
N ASP A 43 1.64 -9.41 -5.25
CA ASP A 43 1.44 -10.10 -6.51
C ASP A 43 2.75 -10.35 -7.26
N TRP A 44 3.63 -9.36 -7.41
CA TRP A 44 4.92 -9.59 -8.09
C TRP A 44 5.89 -10.42 -7.26
N ARG A 45 5.84 -10.34 -5.92
CA ARG A 45 6.68 -11.20 -5.05
C ARG A 45 6.24 -12.66 -5.11
N MET A 46 4.93 -12.93 -5.13
CA MET A 46 4.39 -14.28 -5.35
C MET A 46 4.73 -14.78 -6.75
N ARG A 47 4.67 -13.93 -7.78
CA ARG A 47 5.07 -14.28 -9.15
C ARG A 47 6.56 -14.57 -9.28
N LYS A 48 7.43 -13.84 -8.57
CA LYS A 48 8.89 -13.98 -8.67
C LYS A 48 9.50 -14.96 -7.66
N ALA A 49 8.73 -15.36 -6.64
CA ALA A 49 9.23 -16.01 -5.44
C ALA A 49 10.36 -15.21 -4.77
N ASP A 50 10.15 -13.90 -4.58
CA ASP A 50 11.16 -12.98 -4.04
C ASP A 50 10.71 -12.33 -2.70
N PRO A 51 11.40 -12.62 -1.59
CA PRO A 51 12.45 -13.64 -1.44
C PRO A 51 11.85 -15.04 -1.56
N PHE A 52 12.67 -16.09 -1.67
CA PHE A 52 12.23 -17.49 -1.81
C PHE A 52 11.14 -17.91 -0.78
N LEU A 53 11.09 -17.22 0.38
CA LEU A 53 10.04 -17.26 1.39
C LEU A 53 9.10 -16.03 1.33
N ALA A 54 8.48 -15.76 0.17
CA ALA A 54 7.73 -14.53 -0.15
C ALA A 54 6.53 -14.21 0.77
N ARG A 55 6.21 -15.08 1.75
CA ARG A 55 5.11 -14.93 2.71
C ARG A 55 5.31 -13.87 3.81
N LEU A 56 6.43 -13.14 3.83
CA LEU A 56 6.86 -12.32 5.00
C LEU A 56 7.19 -10.84 4.74
N TYR A 57 6.94 -10.27 3.55
CA TYR A 57 7.52 -8.96 3.18
C TYR A 57 6.53 -7.98 2.53
N ASN A 58 6.27 -6.82 3.15
CA ASN A 58 5.58 -5.67 2.55
C ASN A 58 6.14 -4.35 3.09
N GLY A 59 6.38 -3.36 2.22
CA GLY A 59 6.95 -2.08 2.63
C GLY A 59 6.72 -0.94 1.64
N TYR A 60 6.07 0.14 2.07
CA TYR A 60 5.84 1.36 1.29
C TYR A 60 5.83 2.65 2.13
N GLY A 61 6.40 3.76 1.65
CA GLY A 61 6.39 5.04 2.37
C GLY A 61 5.02 5.73 2.49
N ALA A 62 5.00 6.96 3.01
CA ALA A 62 3.77 7.74 3.18
C ALA A 62 2.99 7.96 1.87
N SER A 63 3.67 7.95 0.72
CA SER A 63 3.06 8.05 -0.61
C SER A 63 2.59 6.71 -1.20
N GLY A 64 2.79 5.60 -0.49
CA GLY A 64 2.35 4.26 -0.89
C GLY A 64 0.88 3.99 -0.61
N SER A 65 0.41 2.78 -0.93
CA SER A 65 -0.99 2.40 -0.70
C SER A 65 -1.37 2.53 0.78
N VAL A 66 -0.60 1.91 1.69
CA VAL A 66 -0.88 2.02 3.13
C VAL A 66 -0.64 3.44 3.66
N GLY A 67 0.46 4.08 3.25
CA GLY A 67 0.82 5.42 3.70
C GLY A 67 -0.23 6.48 3.41
N THR A 68 -0.83 6.45 2.21
CA THR A 68 -1.86 7.42 1.80
C THR A 68 -3.14 7.31 2.63
N TYR A 69 -3.51 6.10 3.08
CA TYR A 69 -4.62 5.92 4.02
C TYR A 69 -4.24 6.37 5.43
N ALA A 70 -3.02 6.08 5.89
CA ALA A 70 -2.57 6.49 7.22
C ALA A 70 -2.57 8.02 7.40
N VAL A 71 -2.15 8.78 6.39
CA VAL A 71 -2.22 10.26 6.41
C VAL A 71 -3.68 10.72 6.55
N GLN A 72 -4.56 10.24 5.68
CA GLN A 72 -5.98 10.65 5.67
C GLN A 72 -6.71 10.26 6.97
N LEU A 73 -6.46 9.06 7.50
CA LEU A 73 -7.03 8.61 8.78
C LEU A 73 -6.54 9.46 9.95
N ALA A 74 -5.23 9.74 10.02
CA ALA A 74 -4.69 10.59 11.07
C ALA A 74 -5.33 11.99 11.04
N LYS A 75 -5.51 12.57 9.84
CA LYS A 75 -6.22 13.85 9.67
C LYS A 75 -7.70 13.77 10.02
N TYR A 76 -8.38 12.69 9.67
CA TYR A 76 -9.78 12.45 10.06
C TYR A 76 -9.94 12.48 11.58
N TYR A 77 -8.98 11.92 12.33
CA TYR A 77 -8.93 11.99 13.79
C TYR A 77 -8.39 13.31 14.36
N GLY A 78 -8.16 14.33 13.52
CA GLY A 78 -7.72 15.66 13.96
C GLY A 78 -6.23 15.77 14.29
N ALA A 79 -5.39 14.81 13.89
CA ALA A 79 -3.96 14.89 14.16
C ALA A 79 -3.26 15.97 13.31
N ASN A 80 -2.12 16.46 13.80
CA ASN A 80 -1.13 17.18 13.01
C ASN A 80 -0.16 16.17 12.39
N VAL A 81 -0.11 16.10 11.05
CA VAL A 81 0.52 15.00 10.32
C VAL A 81 1.75 15.48 9.56
N THR A 82 2.90 14.91 9.89
CA THR A 82 4.13 15.02 9.10
C THR A 82 4.28 13.80 8.18
N GLY A 83 4.20 14.02 6.87
CA GLY A 83 4.40 12.98 5.86
C GLY A 83 5.86 12.87 5.41
N VAL A 84 6.47 11.69 5.54
CA VAL A 84 7.84 11.43 5.05
C VAL A 84 7.77 10.68 3.71
N CYS A 85 8.25 11.31 2.63
CA CYS A 85 8.24 10.73 1.29
C CYS A 85 9.40 11.28 0.43
N SER A 86 9.56 10.80 -0.80
CA SER A 86 10.57 11.34 -1.72
C SER A 86 10.13 12.67 -2.34
N THR A 87 11.09 13.43 -2.86
CA THR A 87 10.87 14.75 -3.48
C THR A 87 9.67 14.81 -4.42
N THR A 88 9.52 13.80 -5.29
CA THR A 88 8.48 13.76 -6.33
C THR A 88 7.07 13.50 -5.78
N ASN A 89 6.93 13.27 -4.48
CA ASN A 89 5.67 12.94 -3.80
C ASN A 89 5.22 13.99 -2.79
N LEU A 90 6.02 15.03 -2.54
CA LEU A 90 5.76 16.03 -1.50
C LEU A 90 4.40 16.71 -1.67
N GLU A 91 4.08 17.17 -2.88
CA GLU A 91 2.80 17.85 -3.16
C GLU A 91 1.60 16.93 -2.99
N MET A 92 1.71 15.69 -3.48
CA MET A 92 0.63 14.70 -3.33
C MET A 92 0.36 14.39 -1.85
N VAL A 93 1.41 14.22 -1.05
CA VAL A 93 1.25 13.92 0.39
C VAL A 93 0.64 15.11 1.16
N ARG A 94 0.96 16.35 0.77
CA ARG A 94 0.26 17.54 1.29
C ARG A 94 -1.21 17.55 0.88
N ALA A 95 -1.52 17.27 -0.38
CA ALA A 95 -2.89 17.31 -0.92
C ALA A 95 -3.84 16.30 -0.25
N ILE A 96 -3.33 15.18 0.24
CA ILE A 96 -4.11 14.19 1.00
C ILE A 96 -4.18 14.50 2.50
N GLY A 97 -3.63 15.63 2.94
CA GLY A 97 -3.88 16.21 4.26
C GLY A 97 -2.66 16.35 5.16
N ALA A 98 -1.44 15.97 4.75
CA ALA A 98 -0.27 16.19 5.60
C ALA A 98 0.00 17.70 5.79
N ASP A 99 0.08 18.14 7.04
CA ASP A 99 0.36 19.53 7.43
C ASP A 99 1.82 19.91 7.13
N LYS A 100 2.72 18.94 7.31
CA LYS A 100 4.14 19.05 6.99
C LYS A 100 4.59 17.88 6.15
N VAL A 101 5.57 18.09 5.29
CA VAL A 101 6.22 17.01 4.54
C VAL A 101 7.74 17.10 4.65
N ILE A 102 8.37 15.93 4.74
CA ILE A 102 9.82 15.78 4.82
C ILE A 102 10.28 14.91 3.66
N ASP A 103 11.26 15.43 2.93
CA ASP A 103 11.94 14.71 1.87
C ASP A 103 13.06 13.83 2.44
N TYR A 104 12.82 12.52 2.52
CA TYR A 104 13.81 11.61 3.11
C TYR A 104 15.11 11.51 2.30
N THR A 105 15.08 11.90 1.02
CA THR A 105 16.27 11.90 0.16
C THR A 105 17.23 13.03 0.50
N LYS A 106 16.73 14.07 1.18
CA LYS A 106 17.48 15.27 1.55
C LYS A 106 17.81 15.32 3.03
N GLN A 107 16.90 14.85 3.87
CA GLN A 107 17.09 14.87 5.32
C GLN A 107 16.38 13.72 6.01
N ASP A 108 16.99 13.24 7.09
CA ASP A 108 16.33 12.33 8.01
C ASP A 108 15.35 13.10 8.90
N PHE A 109 14.10 12.65 8.99
CA PHE A 109 13.10 13.30 9.84
C PHE A 109 13.52 13.35 11.32
N ARG A 110 14.37 12.42 11.76
CA ARG A 110 14.90 12.36 13.14
C ARG A 110 15.82 13.53 13.47
N ALA A 111 16.42 14.15 12.45
CA ALA A 111 17.27 15.32 12.61
C ALA A 111 16.47 16.63 12.74
N SER A 112 15.14 16.60 12.60
CA SER A 112 14.30 17.81 12.68
C SER A 112 14.19 18.41 14.09
N GLY A 113 14.59 17.69 15.14
CA GLY A 113 14.38 18.09 16.53
C GLY A 113 12.94 17.94 17.01
N GLU A 114 12.01 17.54 16.14
CA GLU A 114 10.60 17.34 16.49
C GLU A 114 10.37 15.99 17.17
N SER A 115 9.40 15.96 18.09
CA SER A 115 8.96 14.76 18.79
C SER A 115 7.49 14.48 18.55
N TYR A 116 7.17 13.22 18.27
CA TYR A 116 5.86 12.74 17.83
C TYR A 116 5.20 11.85 18.89
N ASP A 117 3.87 11.93 19.00
CA ASP A 117 3.06 11.00 19.82
C ASP A 117 2.89 9.63 19.14
N LEU A 118 2.94 9.60 17.81
CA LEU A 118 2.89 8.38 17.01
C LEU A 118 3.85 8.51 15.82
N ILE A 119 4.70 7.50 15.64
CA ILE A 119 5.44 7.28 14.39
C ILE A 119 4.89 6.02 13.75
N PHE A 120 4.32 6.15 12.56
CA PHE A 120 3.82 5.04 11.76
C PHE A 120 4.77 4.76 10.59
N ASP A 121 5.44 3.61 10.64
CA ASP A 121 6.34 3.13 9.59
C ASP A 121 5.58 2.24 8.60
N ALA A 122 5.13 2.85 7.51
CA ALA A 122 4.49 2.16 6.40
C ALA A 122 5.48 1.36 5.53
N VAL A 123 6.79 1.62 5.64
CA VAL A 123 7.87 1.03 4.81
C VAL A 123 8.32 -0.31 5.36
N GLY A 124 8.15 -0.55 6.65
CA GLY A 124 8.63 -1.75 7.31
C GLY A 124 10.09 -1.62 7.74
N LYS A 125 10.37 -2.07 8.97
CA LYS A 125 11.62 -1.91 9.72
C LYS A 125 12.84 -2.40 8.94
N LYS A 126 12.69 -3.47 8.16
CA LYS A 126 13.81 -4.06 7.40
C LYS A 126 14.28 -3.15 6.26
N ILE A 127 13.36 -2.45 5.61
CA ILE A 127 13.66 -1.58 4.47
C ILE A 127 13.98 -0.17 4.97
N SER A 128 13.18 0.37 5.89
CA SER A 128 13.37 1.70 6.44
C SER A 128 14.57 1.78 7.38
N LYS A 129 14.95 0.66 8.02
CA LYS A 129 15.85 0.60 9.18
C LYS A 129 15.38 1.47 10.36
N ILE A 130 14.11 1.89 10.34
CA ILE A 130 13.46 2.67 11.38
C ILE A 130 12.83 1.68 12.36
N THR A 131 13.15 1.82 13.64
CA THR A 131 12.57 1.06 14.74
C THR A 131 12.22 1.98 15.91
N LYS A 132 11.49 1.45 16.90
CA LYS A 132 11.20 2.18 18.14
C LYS A 132 12.46 2.70 18.82
N SER A 133 13.56 1.92 18.85
CA SER A 133 14.80 2.34 19.50
C SER A 133 15.50 3.46 18.74
N THR A 134 15.57 3.36 17.41
CA THR A 134 16.21 4.38 16.56
C THR A 134 15.44 5.70 16.52
N CYS A 135 14.14 5.67 16.85
CA CYS A 135 13.28 6.84 16.93
C CYS A 135 13.08 7.38 18.35
N LYS A 136 13.76 6.83 19.36
CA LYS A 136 13.52 7.20 20.77
C LYS A 136 13.59 8.71 21.03
N LYS A 137 14.51 9.42 20.37
CA LYS A 137 14.66 10.89 20.52
C LYS A 137 13.59 11.70 19.77
N SER A 138 12.92 11.09 18.80
CA SER A 138 11.83 11.70 18.03
C SER A 138 10.47 11.22 18.52
N LEU A 139 10.41 10.42 19.58
CA LEU A 139 9.16 10.03 20.24
C LEU A 139 9.05 10.79 21.55
N ARG A 140 7.86 11.31 21.83
CA ARG A 140 7.53 11.83 23.16
C ARG A 140 7.57 10.70 24.20
N SER A 141 7.59 11.04 25.49
CA SER A 141 7.70 10.08 26.60
C SER A 141 6.65 8.94 26.53
N ASN A 142 5.42 9.25 26.10
CA ASN A 142 4.33 8.29 25.90
C ASN A 142 4.10 7.92 24.41
N GLY A 143 5.04 8.29 23.54
CA GLY A 143 4.95 8.11 22.11
C GLY A 143 4.97 6.63 21.70
N LYS A 144 4.18 6.28 20.69
CA LYS A 144 4.13 4.93 20.13
C LYS A 144 4.83 4.88 18.77
N TYR A 145 5.49 3.76 18.52
CA TYR A 145 5.98 3.39 17.20
C TYR A 145 5.17 2.19 16.72
N VAL A 146 4.60 2.28 15.53
CA VAL A 146 3.82 1.24 14.88
C VAL A 146 4.37 1.04 13.47
N SER A 147 4.39 -0.20 12.98
CA SER A 147 4.90 -0.53 11.65
C SER A 147 4.02 -1.57 10.97
N VAL A 148 3.99 -1.55 9.64
CA VAL A 148 3.30 -2.57 8.81
C VAL A 148 3.89 -3.98 8.97
N ASP A 149 5.11 -4.11 9.50
CA ASP A 149 5.71 -5.40 9.84
C ASP A 149 5.09 -6.04 11.10
N MET A 150 4.26 -5.30 11.83
CA MET A 150 3.59 -5.80 13.04
C MET A 150 2.32 -6.54 12.64
N SER A 151 2.19 -7.80 13.07
CA SER A 151 1.00 -8.61 12.80
C SER A 151 -0.23 -7.98 13.44
N GLN A 152 -1.24 -7.72 12.61
CA GLN A 152 -2.59 -7.34 13.02
C GLN A 152 -3.57 -8.24 12.28
N LYS A 153 -4.52 -8.83 13.00
CA LYS A 153 -5.56 -9.65 12.39
C LYS A 153 -6.58 -8.70 11.74
N PRO A 154 -6.83 -8.78 10.43
CA PRO A 154 -7.89 -7.98 9.80
C PRO A 154 -9.22 -8.27 10.49
N CYS A 155 -10.01 -7.24 10.74
CA CYS A 155 -11.36 -7.38 11.29
C CYS A 155 -12.41 -6.74 10.38
N THR A 156 -13.61 -7.33 10.36
CA THR A 156 -14.72 -6.86 9.52
C THR A 156 -15.14 -5.44 9.88
N GLN A 157 -15.07 -5.07 11.16
CA GLN A 157 -15.46 -3.74 11.62
C GLN A 157 -14.58 -2.64 11.03
N ASP A 158 -13.27 -2.88 10.91
CA ASP A 158 -12.34 -1.93 10.28
C ASP A 158 -12.67 -1.75 8.78
N LEU A 159 -13.06 -2.82 8.09
CA LEU A 159 -13.44 -2.75 6.68
C LEU A 159 -14.75 -1.97 6.47
N ILE A 160 -15.74 -2.20 7.32
CA ILE A 160 -17.00 -1.44 7.30
C ILE A 160 -16.72 0.03 7.58
N PHE A 161 -15.90 0.33 8.57
CA PHE A 161 -15.50 1.70 8.89
C PHE A 161 -14.81 2.40 7.70
N LEU A 162 -13.87 1.73 7.04
CA LEU A 162 -13.20 2.28 5.85
C LEU A 162 -14.16 2.48 4.67
N LYS A 163 -15.13 1.57 4.47
CA LYS A 163 -16.21 1.73 3.49
C LYS A 163 -16.99 3.00 3.77
N ASP A 164 -17.48 3.17 5.00
CA ASP A 164 -18.35 4.29 5.36
C ASP A 164 -17.63 5.64 5.22
N LEU A 165 -16.34 5.71 5.61
CA LEU A 165 -15.52 6.91 5.38
C LEU A 165 -15.30 7.23 3.89
N THR A 166 -15.17 6.19 3.06
CA THR A 166 -14.99 6.35 1.61
C THR A 166 -16.27 6.84 0.96
N GLU A 167 -17.43 6.25 1.32
CA GLU A 167 -18.75 6.66 0.85
C GLU A 167 -19.08 8.10 1.28
N ALA A 168 -18.73 8.47 2.51
CA ALA A 168 -18.86 9.84 3.01
C ALA A 168 -17.82 10.82 2.45
N SER A 169 -16.95 10.38 1.51
CA SER A 169 -15.86 11.17 0.91
C SER A 169 -14.90 11.80 1.93
N LYS A 170 -14.80 11.23 3.14
CA LYS A 170 -13.85 11.63 4.19
C LYS A 170 -12.46 11.06 3.93
N ILE A 171 -12.39 9.95 3.21
CA ILE A 171 -11.15 9.37 2.67
C ILE A 171 -11.34 9.16 1.18
N LYS A 172 -10.32 9.49 0.40
CA LYS A 172 -10.29 9.28 -1.05
C LYS A 172 -9.24 8.22 -1.39
N PRO A 173 -9.60 7.17 -2.15
CA PRO A 173 -8.62 6.25 -2.70
C PRO A 173 -7.65 6.98 -3.64
N VAL A 174 -6.36 6.97 -3.31
CA VAL A 174 -5.32 7.49 -4.20
C VAL A 174 -5.02 6.44 -5.26
N ILE A 175 -5.37 6.74 -6.51
CA ILE A 175 -5.12 5.87 -7.67
C ILE A 175 -3.98 6.49 -8.48
N ASP A 176 -2.88 5.77 -8.57
CA ASP A 176 -1.69 6.15 -9.31
C ASP A 176 -1.91 5.97 -10.82
N ARG A 177 -2.24 4.74 -11.20
CA ARG A 177 -2.41 4.33 -12.59
C ARG A 177 -3.54 3.34 -12.72
N ARG A 178 -4.16 3.37 -13.90
CA ARG A 178 -5.15 2.40 -14.35
C ARG A 178 -4.62 1.68 -15.57
N TYR A 179 -4.71 0.37 -15.56
CA TYR A 179 -4.35 -0.52 -16.66
C TYR A 179 -5.58 -1.30 -17.09
N SER A 180 -5.65 -1.70 -18.36
CA SER A 180 -6.65 -2.66 -18.82
C SER A 180 -6.30 -4.07 -18.36
N PHE A 181 -7.22 -5.01 -18.54
CA PHE A 181 -7.01 -6.42 -18.22
C PHE A 181 -5.83 -7.03 -18.98
N GLU A 182 -5.64 -6.62 -20.23
CA GLU A 182 -4.56 -7.07 -21.10
C GLU A 182 -3.20 -6.54 -20.62
N GLN A 183 -3.20 -5.41 -19.92
CA GLN A 183 -2.01 -4.72 -19.44
C GLN A 183 -1.55 -5.15 -18.03
N ILE A 184 -2.04 -6.30 -17.54
CA ILE A 184 -1.63 -6.84 -16.24
C ILE A 184 -0.11 -7.06 -16.17
N PRO A 185 0.59 -7.60 -17.19
CA PRO A 185 2.05 -7.72 -17.14
C PRO A 185 2.77 -6.38 -16.93
N GLU A 186 2.35 -5.33 -17.63
CA GLU A 186 2.89 -3.98 -17.53
C GLU A 186 2.61 -3.37 -16.16
N ALA A 187 1.44 -3.63 -15.59
CA ALA A 187 1.12 -3.23 -14.22
C ALA A 187 2.05 -3.92 -13.21
N HIS A 188 2.35 -5.21 -13.39
CA HIS A 188 3.35 -5.91 -12.56
C HIS A 188 4.74 -5.30 -12.72
N SER A 189 5.19 -5.04 -13.95
CA SER A 189 6.47 -4.38 -14.23
C SER A 189 6.58 -3.03 -13.52
N TYR A 190 5.51 -2.24 -13.55
CA TYR A 190 5.47 -0.93 -12.92
C TYR A 190 5.51 -1.01 -11.39
N VAL A 191 4.73 -1.91 -10.78
CA VAL A 191 4.70 -2.05 -9.31
C VAL A 191 6.02 -2.63 -8.78
N GLU A 192 6.70 -3.49 -9.55
CA GLU A 192 8.00 -4.07 -9.20
C GLU A 192 9.11 -3.01 -9.11
N GLN A 193 8.97 -1.86 -9.80
CA GLN A 193 9.90 -0.72 -9.67
C GLN A 193 9.82 -0.01 -8.31
N LYS A 194 8.81 -0.30 -7.47
CA LYS A 194 8.63 0.28 -6.12
C LYS A 194 8.47 1.81 -6.09
N HIS A 195 8.09 2.44 -7.21
CA HIS A 195 7.92 3.90 -7.33
C HIS A 195 6.46 4.35 -7.50
N LYS A 196 5.49 3.46 -7.23
CA LYS A 196 4.07 3.80 -7.32
C LYS A 196 3.62 4.82 -6.27
N LYS A 197 2.69 5.70 -6.64
CA LYS A 197 2.08 6.77 -5.83
C LYS A 197 0.62 6.44 -5.49
N GLY A 198 0.40 5.59 -4.49
CA GLY A 198 -0.93 5.06 -4.15
C GLY A 198 -1.22 3.70 -4.77
N ASN A 199 -2.44 3.49 -5.27
CA ASN A 199 -2.93 2.19 -5.77
C ASN A 199 -2.83 2.07 -7.29
N VAL A 200 -2.41 0.89 -7.77
CA VAL A 200 -2.43 0.55 -9.19
C VAL A 200 -3.64 -0.36 -9.44
N VAL A 201 -4.53 0.10 -10.31
CA VAL A 201 -5.84 -0.54 -10.55
C VAL A 201 -5.86 -1.17 -11.93
N ILE A 202 -6.39 -2.38 -12.02
CA ILE A 202 -6.70 -3.08 -13.26
C ILE A 202 -8.20 -2.98 -13.51
N THR A 203 -8.60 -2.49 -14.67
CA THR A 203 -9.98 -2.52 -15.12
C THR A 203 -10.21 -3.81 -15.89
N VAL A 204 -11.07 -4.70 -15.36
CA VAL A 204 -11.29 -6.04 -15.93
C VAL A 204 -12.32 -5.98 -17.06
N ARG A 205 -13.44 -5.30 -16.83
CA ARG A 205 -14.44 -4.95 -17.86
C ARG A 205 -15.22 -3.70 -17.43
N LYS A 206 -15.57 -2.87 -18.41
CA LYS A 206 -16.77 -2.03 -18.34
C LYS A 206 -17.94 -2.84 -18.90
#